data_AF-A0AAU9K539-F1
#
_entry.id   AF-A0AAU9K539-F1
#
_cell.length_a   1.000
_cell.length_b   1.000
_cell.length_c   1.000
_cell.angle_alpha   90.00
_cell.angle_beta   90.00
_cell.angle_gamma   90.00
#
_symmetry.space_group_name_H-M   'P 1'
#
loop_
_entity.id
_entity.type
_entity.pdbx_description
1 polymer ?
#
loop_
_entity_poly.entity_id
_entity_poly.type
_entity_poly.pdbx_seq_one_letter_code
_entity_poly.pdbx_strand_id
1 'polypeptide(L)'
;MSDFRTSPSRRSVSPMVKSKNLKVMTAQNEASHYSDPENDDVLDNDEETKEVAAQLMMIRKRHDRTKEANNKKRQYLEKIRKELEKANSVASIAENDSKNLQGRLEQLKLSLENTRKKHEDEIRDKKTYLHVLDRMKKDKISMEMKANSLQIGLKSAKQILDLETEKYRKMRETKYQSRFLLQDMKEGLMQEKKQKDDRIQQLEKNVKLRQEAALRREERQKRQADIAEAAANDDKDSHEVKLRESLLMHRFWYTVLQRKLDAEMQKAIGVEQAFQKIRAATGLMDVQEIVERFLTREQTYNQLLNAVSEAEIKLDTLRQQNGAARNQLKGLQLEDGGNTRKVYADIDAMEDQLAGSYKEYSNNKEKLNKATRVYDQVLNWGEKIMHTLDIPNSLEIAPGNRISESKNTLHDMLELIYSKLEDLVQPIQERKEESRKAMEIYAHKKTSDLVAEMSTQEALSKIVRVKPEFFNPESEEEAQLFEAEEEPELDKNDLKEESARKKNSTRKHK
;
A
#
# COMPACT_ATOMS: atom_id res chain seq x y z
N MET A 1 24.77 18.44 -47.72
CA MET A 1 25.71 17.98 -48.77
C MET A 1 25.33 18.70 -50.04
N SER A 2 26.10 19.73 -50.36
CA SER A 2 25.73 20.85 -51.23
C SER A 2 26.90 21.12 -52.17
N ASP A 3 26.79 20.67 -53.42
CA ASP A 3 27.75 20.97 -54.47
C ASP A 3 27.19 22.07 -55.38
N PHE A 4 27.53 23.31 -55.06
CA PHE A 4 27.33 24.48 -55.93
C PHE A 4 28.69 24.85 -56.52
N ARG A 5 28.91 24.56 -57.81
CA ARG A 5 30.02 25.14 -58.58
C ARG A 5 29.52 26.37 -59.32
N THR A 6 29.97 27.52 -58.86
CA THR A 6 29.80 28.82 -59.51
C THR A 6 30.97 29.13 -60.44
N SER A 7 30.62 29.75 -61.55
CA SER A 7 31.41 30.60 -62.44
C SER A 7 30.37 31.49 -63.16
N PRO A 8 30.70 32.61 -63.84
CA PRO A 8 31.94 33.41 -63.89
C PRO A 8 31.67 34.94 -63.76
N SER A 9 32.70 35.81 -63.70
CA SER A 9 32.66 37.18 -64.31
C SER A 9 33.97 38.02 -64.18
N ARG A 10 34.48 38.48 -65.34
CA ARG A 10 35.02 39.82 -65.79
C ARG A 10 35.33 40.90 -64.72
N ARG A 11 36.27 41.88 -64.83
CA ARG A 11 37.09 42.48 -65.92
C ARG A 11 38.10 43.50 -65.29
N SER A 12 39.24 43.69 -65.97
CA SER A 12 40.09 44.90 -66.19
C SER A 12 40.55 45.82 -65.04
N VAL A 13 41.88 46.03 -64.95
CA VAL A 13 42.51 47.37 -64.80
C VAL A 13 43.89 47.41 -65.52
N SER A 14 44.05 48.44 -66.36
CA SER A 14 45.22 49.19 -66.90
C SER A 14 46.62 48.59 -67.15
N PRO A 15 47.31 49.01 -68.24
CA PRO A 15 48.71 48.68 -68.51
C PRO A 15 49.68 49.67 -67.84
N MET A 16 50.72 49.13 -67.19
CA MET A 16 51.86 49.90 -66.68
C MET A 16 52.91 50.16 -67.77
N VAL A 17 53.21 51.44 -67.90
CA VAL A 17 54.48 52.09 -68.24
C VAL A 17 55.72 51.18 -68.07
N LYS A 18 56.49 51.01 -69.14
CA LYS A 18 57.95 50.78 -69.05
C LYS A 18 58.68 51.66 -70.06
N SER A 19 59.37 52.63 -69.50
CA SER A 19 60.47 53.39 -70.06
C SER A 19 61.64 52.48 -70.46
N LYS A 20 62.19 52.68 -71.66
CA LYS A 20 63.62 52.47 -71.92
C LYS A 20 64.14 53.50 -72.90
N ASN A 21 65.13 54.25 -72.41
CA ASN A 21 66.02 55.16 -73.11
C ASN A 21 66.87 54.43 -74.17
N LEU A 22 67.11 55.10 -75.31
CA LEU A 22 68.35 55.09 -76.11
C LEU A 22 68.16 56.18 -77.19
N LYS A 23 68.57 57.44 -76.99
CA LYS A 23 69.90 58.01 -77.31
C LYS A 23 70.53 57.37 -78.56
N VAL A 24 70.65 58.13 -79.64
CA VAL A 24 71.90 58.40 -80.40
C VAL A 24 71.59 59.14 -81.72
N MET A 25 72.27 60.29 -81.88
CA MET A 25 72.73 60.99 -83.09
C MET A 25 71.76 61.75 -84.01
N THR A 26 71.65 63.04 -83.69
CA THR A 26 71.76 64.15 -84.63
C THR A 26 73.23 64.39 -85.05
N ALA A 27 73.39 65.03 -86.22
CA ALA A 27 74.53 65.84 -86.71
C ALA A 27 75.24 65.29 -87.97
N GLN A 28 74.98 65.96 -89.10
CA GLN A 28 75.78 66.16 -90.32
C GLN A 28 74.83 66.91 -91.27
N ASN A 29 74.85 68.22 -91.55
CA ASN A 29 75.87 69.26 -91.58
C ASN A 29 77.07 68.94 -92.48
N GLU A 30 76.84 68.95 -93.79
CA GLU A 30 77.84 69.33 -94.77
C GLU A 30 77.24 70.31 -95.78
N ALA A 31 77.73 71.54 -95.70
CA ALA A 31 77.66 72.55 -96.73
C ALA A 31 78.98 72.50 -97.51
N SER A 32 78.93 72.34 -98.83
CA SER A 32 80.00 72.68 -99.77
C SER A 32 79.33 73.40 -100.97
N HIS A 33 79.59 74.67 -101.29
CA HIS A 33 80.83 75.41 -101.57
C HIS A 33 81.26 75.29 -103.04
N TYR A 34 81.09 76.43 -103.76
CA TYR A 34 81.79 76.90 -104.96
C TYR A 34 81.55 76.11 -106.27
N SER A 35 81.57 76.67 -107.48
CA SER A 35 81.59 78.02 -108.06
C SER A 35 81.73 77.80 -109.58
N ASP A 36 80.99 78.54 -110.40
CA ASP A 36 81.31 78.83 -111.81
C ASP A 36 82.51 79.82 -111.86
N PRO A 37 83.13 80.18 -113.00
CA PRO A 37 83.46 79.48 -114.26
C PRO A 37 84.97 79.66 -114.65
N GLU A 38 85.46 78.99 -115.71
CA GLU A 38 86.73 79.34 -116.39
C GLU A 38 86.54 79.62 -117.88
N ASN A 39 87.31 80.61 -118.34
CA ASN A 39 87.50 81.14 -119.70
C ASN A 39 87.88 80.10 -120.76
N ASP A 40 87.50 80.34 -122.03
CA ASP A 40 88.49 80.65 -123.08
C ASP A 40 87.86 81.18 -124.38
N ASP A 41 88.48 82.24 -124.89
CA ASP A 41 88.22 82.96 -126.15
C ASP A 41 88.99 82.30 -127.30
N VAL A 42 88.35 81.94 -128.44
CA VAL A 42 88.99 81.92 -129.78
C VAL A 42 87.96 82.09 -130.93
N LEU A 43 87.93 83.31 -131.46
CA LEU A 43 87.89 83.78 -132.88
C LEU A 43 86.83 83.30 -133.91
N ASP A 44 86.19 84.33 -134.50
CA ASP A 44 85.74 84.55 -135.89
C ASP A 44 84.81 83.54 -136.59
N ASN A 45 83.51 83.84 -136.60
CA ASN A 45 82.76 84.17 -137.84
C ASN A 45 81.33 84.65 -137.54
N ASP A 46 80.89 85.58 -138.38
CA ASP A 46 79.90 86.62 -138.11
C ASP A 46 78.41 86.20 -138.05
N GLU A 47 77.65 86.99 -137.29
CA GLU A 47 76.18 87.18 -137.29
C GLU A 47 75.23 86.02 -136.91
N GLU A 48 75.49 84.75 -137.25
CA GLU A 48 74.52 83.66 -136.99
C GLU A 48 74.44 83.24 -135.50
N THR A 49 75.50 83.43 -134.73
CA THR A 49 75.56 83.03 -133.31
C THR A 49 74.72 83.93 -132.39
N LYS A 50 74.50 85.19 -132.77
CA LYS A 50 73.66 86.14 -131.99
C LYS A 50 72.17 85.81 -132.09
N GLU A 51 71.72 85.31 -133.24
CA GLU A 51 70.32 84.95 -133.44
C GLU A 51 69.99 83.60 -132.74
N VAL A 52 70.90 82.63 -132.80
CA VAL A 52 70.80 81.37 -132.04
C VAL A 52 70.84 81.62 -130.53
N ALA A 53 71.69 82.55 -130.05
CA ALA A 53 71.73 82.95 -128.65
C ALA A 53 70.41 83.61 -128.18
N ALA A 54 69.79 84.45 -129.02
CA ALA A 54 68.49 85.06 -128.72
C ALA A 54 67.35 84.03 -128.68
N GLN A 55 67.33 83.07 -129.61
CA GLN A 55 66.38 81.96 -129.62
C GLN A 55 66.57 81.04 -128.41
N LEU A 56 67.82 80.71 -128.04
CA LEU A 56 68.15 79.96 -126.83
C LEU A 56 67.74 80.69 -125.55
N MET A 57 67.90 82.02 -125.49
CA MET A 57 67.45 82.83 -124.36
C MET A 57 65.92 82.83 -124.22
N MET A 58 65.17 82.90 -125.33
CA MET A 58 63.72 82.77 -125.34
C MET A 58 63.26 81.36 -124.92
N ILE A 59 63.92 80.31 -125.40
CA ILE A 59 63.65 78.93 -125.00
C ILE A 59 63.94 78.73 -123.51
N ARG A 60 65.04 79.27 -122.99
CA ARG A 60 65.39 79.23 -121.56
C ARG A 60 64.34 79.95 -120.72
N LYS A 61 63.92 81.15 -121.11
CA LYS A 61 62.88 81.92 -120.42
C LYS A 61 61.51 81.20 -120.45
N ARG A 62 61.17 80.55 -121.56
CA ARG A 62 59.95 79.73 -121.68
C ARG A 62 60.05 78.44 -120.85
N HIS A 63 61.21 77.82 -120.82
CA HIS A 63 61.51 76.66 -119.97
C HIS A 63 61.43 77.04 -118.49
N ASP A 64 62.02 78.16 -118.08
CA ASP A 64 62.01 78.62 -116.69
C ASP A 64 60.60 79.00 -116.24
N ARG A 65 59.82 79.70 -117.09
CA ARG A 65 58.40 79.96 -116.82
C ARG A 65 57.58 78.66 -116.69
N THR A 66 57.81 77.70 -117.58
CA THR A 66 57.14 76.39 -117.52
C THR A 66 57.56 75.60 -116.28
N LYS A 67 58.84 75.66 -115.91
CA LYS A 67 59.41 75.01 -114.72
C LYS A 67 58.84 75.63 -113.45
N GLU A 68 58.75 76.96 -113.37
CA GLU A 68 58.15 77.67 -112.24
C GLU A 68 56.65 77.37 -112.12
N ALA A 69 55.91 77.37 -113.23
CA ALA A 69 54.51 76.98 -113.25
C ALA A 69 54.30 75.52 -112.84
N ASN A 70 55.15 74.60 -113.32
CA ASN A 70 55.15 73.20 -112.89
C ASN A 70 55.53 73.04 -111.42
N ASN A 71 56.45 73.86 -110.91
CA ASN A 71 56.83 73.83 -109.50
C ASN A 71 55.67 74.33 -108.61
N LYS A 72 54.99 75.41 -109.00
CA LYS A 72 53.77 75.90 -108.35
C LYS A 72 52.66 74.85 -108.37
N LYS A 73 52.44 74.19 -109.51
CA LYS A 73 51.48 73.07 -109.62
C LYS A 73 51.88 71.88 -108.76
N ARG A 74 53.17 71.52 -108.70
CA ARG A 74 53.68 70.45 -107.81
C ARG A 74 53.47 70.79 -106.34
N GLN A 75 53.79 72.02 -105.92
CA GLN A 75 53.55 72.49 -104.55
C GLN A 75 52.05 72.48 -104.21
N TYR A 76 51.18 72.87 -105.15
CA TYR A 76 49.73 72.83 -104.97
C TYR A 76 49.21 71.40 -104.87
N LEU A 77 49.66 70.50 -105.75
CA LEU A 77 49.34 69.07 -105.68
C LEU A 77 49.81 68.45 -104.36
N GLU A 78 50.98 68.85 -103.87
CA GLU A 78 51.52 68.39 -102.59
C GLU A 78 50.69 68.90 -101.39
N LYS A 79 50.19 70.15 -101.45
CA LYS A 79 49.24 70.66 -100.45
C LYS A 79 47.93 69.87 -100.45
N ILE A 80 47.34 69.66 -101.63
CA ILE A 80 46.11 68.86 -101.76
C ILE A 80 46.34 67.42 -101.27
N ARG A 81 47.48 66.80 -101.58
CA ARG A 81 47.83 65.46 -101.07
C ARG A 81 47.88 65.44 -99.55
N LYS A 82 48.52 66.42 -98.91
CA LYS A 82 48.58 66.53 -97.44
C LYS A 82 47.20 66.78 -96.82
N GLU A 83 46.36 67.58 -97.47
CA GLU A 83 44.98 67.80 -97.02
C GLU A 83 44.13 66.52 -97.16
N LEU A 84 44.29 65.79 -98.26
CA LEU A 84 43.62 64.52 -98.51
C LEU A 84 44.10 63.44 -97.51
N GLU A 85 45.39 63.40 -97.20
CA GLU A 85 45.94 62.48 -96.19
C GLU A 85 45.43 62.82 -94.78
N LYS A 86 45.35 64.10 -94.42
CA LYS A 86 44.71 64.54 -93.17
C LYS A 86 43.24 64.17 -93.12
N ALA A 87 42.48 64.43 -94.19
CA ALA A 87 41.07 64.06 -94.28
C ALA A 87 40.89 62.54 -94.16
N ASN A 88 41.74 61.74 -94.80
CA ASN A 88 41.75 60.28 -94.67
C ASN A 88 42.12 59.81 -93.25
N SER A 89 43.08 60.46 -92.58
CA SER A 89 43.42 60.12 -91.20
C SER A 89 42.25 60.40 -90.25
N VAL A 90 41.54 61.51 -90.42
CA VAL A 90 40.35 61.87 -89.64
C VAL A 90 39.19 60.92 -89.94
N ALA A 91 38.96 60.59 -91.21
CA ALA A 91 37.95 59.60 -91.61
C ALA A 91 38.23 58.22 -91.01
N SER A 92 39.50 57.79 -91.01
CA SER A 92 39.92 56.52 -90.41
C SER A 92 39.75 56.50 -88.88
N ILE A 93 40.07 57.62 -88.19
CA ILE A 93 39.83 57.76 -86.75
C ILE A 93 38.32 57.69 -86.45
N ALA A 94 37.50 58.44 -87.20
CA ALA A 94 36.05 58.42 -87.03
C ALA A 94 35.43 57.04 -87.30
N GLU A 95 35.93 56.31 -88.30
CA GLU A 95 35.48 54.95 -88.60
C GLU A 95 35.86 53.96 -87.48
N ASN A 96 37.08 54.08 -86.93
CA ASN A 96 37.52 53.28 -85.79
C ASN A 96 36.71 53.59 -84.52
N ASP A 97 36.42 54.86 -84.24
CA ASP A 97 35.59 55.27 -83.09
C ASP A 97 34.15 54.77 -83.24
N SER A 98 33.59 54.82 -84.45
CA SER A 98 32.28 54.25 -84.75
C SER A 98 32.24 52.73 -84.49
N LYS A 99 33.25 51.99 -84.97
CA LYS A 99 33.38 50.53 -84.71
C LYS A 99 33.52 50.24 -83.21
N ASN A 100 34.31 51.04 -82.48
CA ASN A 100 34.48 50.90 -81.04
C ASN A 100 33.17 51.18 -80.27
N LEU A 101 32.44 52.22 -80.65
CA LEU A 101 31.13 52.54 -80.08
C LEU A 101 30.12 51.44 -80.37
N GLN A 102 30.09 50.91 -81.60
CA GLN A 102 29.22 49.81 -81.98
C GLN A 102 29.54 48.53 -81.19
N GLY A 103 30.82 48.18 -81.04
CA GLY A 103 31.24 47.05 -80.20
C GLY A 103 30.90 47.25 -78.72
N ARG A 104 31.00 48.48 -78.19
CA ARG A 104 30.57 48.79 -76.82
C ARG A 104 29.06 48.71 -76.66
N LEU A 105 28.31 49.15 -77.66
CA LEU A 105 26.84 49.08 -77.70
C LEU A 105 26.38 47.61 -77.74
N GLU A 106 27.02 46.76 -78.52
CA GLU A 106 26.77 45.30 -78.52
C GLU A 106 27.12 44.66 -77.18
N GLN A 107 28.26 45.01 -76.57
CA GLN A 107 28.61 44.51 -75.24
C GLN A 107 27.60 44.93 -74.17
N LEU A 108 27.10 46.17 -74.23
CA LEU A 108 26.06 46.67 -73.33
C LEU A 108 24.73 45.95 -73.56
N LYS A 109 24.32 45.74 -74.81
CA LYS A 109 23.11 44.95 -75.14
C LYS A 109 23.21 43.53 -74.59
N LEU A 110 24.34 42.87 -74.80
CA LEU A 110 24.55 41.50 -74.33
C LEU A 110 24.61 41.44 -72.79
N SER A 111 25.17 42.46 -72.14
CA SER A 111 25.13 42.58 -70.68
C SER A 111 23.71 42.80 -70.17
N LEU A 112 22.91 43.66 -70.83
CA LEU A 112 21.53 43.95 -70.46
C LEU A 112 20.67 42.69 -70.60
N GLU A 113 20.81 41.95 -71.70
CA GLU A 113 20.10 40.68 -71.91
C GLU A 113 20.49 39.63 -70.85
N ASN A 114 21.77 39.52 -70.51
CA ASN A 114 22.21 38.64 -69.43
C ASN A 114 21.62 39.05 -68.06
N THR A 115 21.54 40.35 -67.76
CA THR A 115 20.90 40.80 -66.51
C THR A 115 19.40 40.55 -66.50
N ARG A 116 18.74 40.68 -67.65
CA ARG A 116 17.32 40.37 -67.80
C ARG A 116 17.05 38.89 -67.55
N LYS A 117 17.84 38.01 -68.18
CA LYS A 117 17.75 36.56 -67.97
C LYS A 117 17.95 36.19 -66.49
N LYS A 118 18.98 36.75 -65.84
CA LYS A 118 19.18 36.55 -64.39
C LYS A 118 18.00 37.03 -63.56
N HIS A 119 17.41 38.18 -63.90
CA HIS A 119 16.24 38.69 -63.21
C HIS A 119 15.02 37.76 -63.38
N GLU A 120 14.82 37.22 -64.57
CA GLU A 120 13.77 36.23 -64.84
C GLU A 120 14.01 34.91 -64.07
N ASP A 121 15.26 34.47 -63.95
CA ASP A 121 15.66 33.31 -63.14
C ASP A 121 15.34 33.55 -61.65
N GLU A 122 15.74 34.70 -61.10
CA GLU A 122 15.44 35.10 -59.72
C GLU A 122 13.92 35.20 -59.45
N ILE A 123 13.14 35.67 -60.41
CA ILE A 123 11.67 35.69 -60.29
C ILE A 123 11.11 34.26 -60.23
N ARG A 124 11.65 33.33 -61.03
CA ARG A 124 11.24 31.92 -60.99
C ARG A 124 11.61 31.28 -59.66
N ASP A 125 12.81 31.52 -59.17
CA ASP A 125 13.27 31.01 -57.88
C ASP A 125 12.41 31.57 -56.74
N LYS A 126 12.12 32.87 -56.73
CA LYS A 126 11.20 33.49 -55.77
C LYS A 126 9.83 32.81 -55.77
N LYS A 127 9.26 32.51 -56.93
CA LYS A 127 7.96 31.80 -57.03
C LYS A 127 8.07 30.39 -56.43
N THR A 128 9.15 29.67 -56.73
CA THR A 128 9.40 28.33 -56.16
C THR A 128 9.48 28.39 -54.63
N TYR A 129 10.21 29.37 -54.07
CA TYR A 129 10.30 29.54 -52.62
C TYR A 129 8.97 29.91 -51.98
N LEU A 130 8.16 30.75 -52.62
CA LEU A 130 6.81 31.07 -52.13
C LEU A 130 5.92 29.82 -52.10
N HIS A 131 5.95 28.99 -53.13
CA HIS A 131 5.20 27.73 -53.14
C HIS A 131 5.67 26.75 -52.05
N VAL A 132 6.97 26.64 -51.82
CA VAL A 132 7.52 25.82 -50.73
C VAL A 132 7.05 26.35 -49.37
N LEU A 133 7.09 27.67 -49.17
CA LEU A 133 6.64 28.32 -47.95
C LEU A 133 5.14 28.08 -47.70
N ASP A 134 4.30 28.21 -48.72
CA ASP A 134 2.86 27.95 -48.61
C ASP A 134 2.56 26.48 -48.30
N ARG A 135 3.31 25.55 -48.90
CA ARG A 135 3.21 24.12 -48.54
C ARG A 135 3.62 23.88 -47.10
N MET A 136 4.74 24.43 -46.65
CA MET A 136 5.21 24.29 -45.27
C MET A 136 4.21 24.85 -44.26
N LYS A 137 3.54 25.96 -44.58
CA LYS A 137 2.45 26.51 -43.75
C LYS A 137 1.27 25.55 -43.64
N LYS A 138 0.84 24.96 -44.76
CA LYS A 138 -0.25 23.95 -44.77
C LYS A 138 0.15 22.69 -43.98
N ASP A 139 1.38 22.22 -44.16
CA ASP A 139 1.91 21.06 -43.44
C ASP A 139 1.99 21.33 -41.93
N LYS A 140 2.41 22.54 -41.53
CA LYS A 140 2.40 22.99 -40.14
C LYS A 140 0.99 22.92 -39.53
N ILE A 141 0.00 23.49 -40.20
CA ILE A 141 -1.40 23.46 -39.72
C ILE A 141 -1.91 22.01 -39.63
N SER A 142 -1.61 21.16 -40.62
CA SER A 142 -1.99 19.74 -40.57
C SER A 142 -1.35 19.01 -39.39
N MET A 143 -0.08 19.29 -39.09
CA MET A 143 0.61 18.74 -37.92
C MET A 143 0.03 19.25 -36.61
N GLU A 144 -0.31 20.54 -36.51
CA GLU A 144 -0.97 21.11 -35.33
C GLU A 144 -2.36 20.49 -35.09
N MET A 145 -3.15 20.28 -36.14
CA MET A 145 -4.45 19.58 -36.02
C MET A 145 -4.28 18.14 -35.52
N LYS A 146 -3.26 17.41 -36.02
CA LYS A 146 -2.94 16.06 -35.55
C LYS A 146 -2.42 16.05 -34.11
N ALA A 147 -1.62 17.03 -33.73
CA ALA A 147 -1.15 17.16 -32.35
C ALA A 147 -2.32 17.42 -31.39
N ASN A 148 -3.25 18.29 -31.78
CA ASN A 148 -4.46 18.56 -31.01
C ASN A 148 -5.38 17.34 -30.90
N SER A 149 -5.59 16.59 -31.99
CA SER A 149 -6.41 15.38 -31.93
C SER A 149 -5.78 14.29 -31.04
N LEU A 150 -4.46 14.12 -31.10
CA LEU A 150 -3.73 13.24 -30.19
C LEU A 150 -3.81 13.71 -28.74
N GLN A 151 -3.75 15.02 -28.49
CA GLN A 151 -3.88 15.58 -27.15
C GLN A 151 -5.28 15.35 -26.57
N ILE A 152 -6.33 15.51 -27.38
CA ILE A 152 -7.72 15.19 -26.99
C ILE A 152 -7.85 13.69 -26.69
N GLY A 153 -7.33 12.82 -27.56
CA GLY A 153 -7.33 11.38 -27.35
C GLY A 153 -6.56 10.95 -26.09
N LEU A 154 -5.46 11.63 -25.78
CA LEU A 154 -4.70 11.39 -24.56
C LEU A 154 -5.45 11.85 -23.31
N LYS A 155 -6.17 12.98 -23.37
CA LYS A 155 -7.02 13.45 -22.27
C LYS A 155 -8.17 12.47 -22.01
N SER A 156 -8.86 12.00 -23.04
CA SER A 156 -9.94 11.02 -22.87
C SER A 156 -9.42 9.67 -22.36
N ALA A 157 -8.28 9.19 -22.88
CA ALA A 157 -7.67 7.96 -22.38
C ALA A 157 -7.26 8.05 -20.90
N LYS A 158 -6.75 9.22 -20.45
CA LYS A 158 -6.48 9.47 -19.03
C LYS A 158 -7.75 9.45 -18.18
N GLN A 159 -8.83 10.10 -18.63
CA GLN A 159 -10.12 10.07 -17.93
C GLN A 159 -10.67 8.65 -17.79
N ILE A 160 -10.59 7.84 -18.86
CA ILE A 160 -11.02 6.43 -18.83
C ILE A 160 -10.17 5.64 -17.83
N LEU A 161 -8.85 5.85 -17.83
CA LEU A 161 -7.95 5.20 -16.89
C LEU A 161 -8.31 5.58 -15.44
N ASP A 162 -8.54 6.86 -15.16
CA ASP A 162 -8.91 7.33 -13.82
C ASP A 162 -10.23 6.68 -13.35
N LEU A 163 -11.26 6.69 -14.21
CA LEU A 163 -12.54 6.02 -13.93
C LEU A 163 -12.38 4.52 -13.67
N GLU A 164 -11.56 3.84 -14.48
CA GLU A 164 -11.32 2.41 -14.31
C GLU A 164 -10.57 2.13 -13.01
N THR A 165 -9.56 2.94 -12.66
CA THR A 165 -8.85 2.81 -11.39
C THR A 165 -9.77 3.04 -10.19
N GLU A 166 -10.73 3.97 -10.29
CA GLU A 166 -11.73 4.20 -9.25
C GLU A 166 -12.68 3.01 -9.11
N LYS A 167 -13.16 2.43 -10.23
CA LYS A 167 -13.95 1.20 -10.23
C LYS A 167 -13.20 0.04 -9.58
N TYR A 168 -11.92 -0.15 -9.89
CA TYR A 168 -11.08 -1.16 -9.26
C TYR A 168 -10.92 -0.93 -7.75
N ARG A 169 -10.77 0.33 -7.31
CA ARG A 169 -10.72 0.68 -5.88
C ARG A 169 -12.03 0.33 -5.17
N LYS A 170 -13.17 0.75 -5.72
CA LYS A 170 -14.51 0.44 -5.19
C LYS A 170 -14.75 -1.07 -5.13
N MET A 171 -14.40 -1.81 -6.18
CA MET A 171 -14.52 -3.27 -6.22
C MET A 171 -13.65 -3.96 -5.16
N ARG A 172 -12.42 -3.45 -4.94
CA ARG A 172 -11.54 -3.98 -3.88
C ARG A 172 -12.10 -3.71 -2.49
N GLU A 173 -12.67 -2.53 -2.28
CA GLU A 173 -13.31 -2.15 -1.02
C GLU A 173 -14.54 -3.02 -0.74
N THR A 174 -15.45 -3.19 -1.70
CA THR A 174 -16.64 -4.04 -1.53
C THR A 174 -16.27 -5.50 -1.28
N LYS A 175 -15.22 -6.01 -1.96
CA LYS A 175 -14.67 -7.36 -1.69
C LYS A 175 -14.10 -7.48 -0.28
N TYR A 176 -13.42 -6.44 0.21
CA TYR A 176 -12.90 -6.41 1.57
C TYR A 176 -14.03 -6.36 2.60
N GLN A 177 -15.02 -5.49 2.41
CA GLN A 177 -16.20 -5.40 3.26
C GLN A 177 -16.99 -6.72 3.30
N SER A 178 -17.18 -7.37 2.14
CA SER A 178 -17.85 -8.68 2.05
C SER A 178 -17.09 -9.77 2.79
N ARG A 179 -15.74 -9.78 2.69
CA ARG A 179 -14.89 -10.72 3.44
C ARG A 179 -14.95 -10.48 4.93
N PHE A 180 -14.92 -9.22 5.35
CA PHE A 180 -15.03 -8.82 6.75
C PHE A 180 -16.37 -9.26 7.33
N LEU A 181 -17.48 -8.99 6.64
CA LEU A 181 -18.82 -9.42 7.05
C LEU A 181 -18.92 -10.95 7.16
N LEU A 182 -18.36 -11.68 6.19
CA LEU A 182 -18.34 -13.15 6.22
C LEU A 182 -17.54 -13.67 7.42
N GLN A 183 -16.40 -13.05 7.74
CA GLN A 183 -15.61 -13.40 8.91
C GLN A 183 -16.40 -13.15 10.20
N ASP A 184 -17.06 -12.01 10.33
CA ASP A 184 -17.87 -11.67 11.50
C ASP A 184 -19.05 -12.65 11.66
N MET A 185 -19.75 -12.98 10.57
CA MET A 185 -20.79 -14.02 10.57
C MET A 185 -20.24 -15.40 10.98
N LYS A 186 -19.04 -15.76 10.51
CA LYS A 186 -18.39 -17.02 10.87
C LYS A 186 -18.03 -17.05 12.36
N GLU A 187 -17.52 -15.96 12.91
CA GLU A 187 -17.22 -15.83 14.33
C GLU A 187 -18.50 -15.92 15.17
N GLY A 188 -19.58 -15.24 14.76
CA GLY A 188 -20.89 -15.35 15.38
C GLY A 188 -21.44 -16.78 15.39
N LEU A 189 -21.37 -17.49 14.26
CA LEU A 189 -21.79 -18.89 14.17
C LEU A 189 -20.94 -19.82 15.05
N MET A 190 -19.62 -19.59 15.14
CA MET A 190 -18.76 -20.36 16.04
C MET A 190 -19.11 -20.13 17.52
N GLN A 191 -19.41 -18.89 17.90
CA GLN A 191 -19.85 -18.57 19.25
C GLN A 191 -21.20 -19.21 19.58
N GLU A 192 -22.18 -19.14 18.67
CA GLU A 192 -23.49 -19.75 18.85
C GLU A 192 -23.37 -21.28 18.96
N LYS A 193 -22.55 -21.90 18.11
CA LYS A 193 -22.28 -23.34 18.18
C LYS A 193 -21.66 -23.72 19.52
N LYS A 194 -20.65 -22.97 19.99
CA LYS A 194 -20.03 -23.19 21.30
C LYS A 194 -21.06 -23.09 22.45
N GLN A 195 -21.92 -22.07 22.42
CA GLN A 195 -22.99 -21.92 23.43
C GLN A 195 -23.99 -23.09 23.41
N LYS A 196 -24.35 -23.58 22.21
CA LYS A 196 -25.20 -24.77 22.05
C LYS A 196 -24.51 -26.02 22.60
N ASP A 197 -23.24 -26.22 22.28
CA ASP A 197 -22.45 -27.36 22.77
C ASP A 197 -22.32 -27.31 24.31
N ASP A 198 -22.02 -26.15 24.87
CA ASP A 198 -21.96 -25.93 26.33
C ASP A 198 -23.32 -26.25 27.00
N ARG A 199 -24.43 -25.83 26.38
CA ARG A 199 -25.79 -26.15 26.86
C ARG A 199 -26.10 -27.64 26.77
N ILE A 200 -25.72 -28.30 25.67
CA ILE A 200 -25.88 -29.75 25.51
C ILE A 200 -25.09 -30.47 26.60
N GLN A 201 -23.82 -30.10 26.84
CA GLN A 201 -23.01 -30.69 27.90
C GLN A 201 -23.62 -30.49 29.29
N GLN A 202 -24.20 -29.33 29.58
CA GLN A 202 -24.90 -29.09 30.84
C GLN A 202 -26.14 -29.99 30.99
N LEU A 203 -26.92 -30.15 29.91
CA LEU A 203 -28.10 -31.03 29.90
C LEU A 203 -27.69 -32.49 30.05
N GLU A 204 -26.65 -32.96 29.37
CA GLU A 204 -26.12 -34.33 29.51
C GLU A 204 -25.67 -34.60 30.95
N LYS A 205 -24.97 -33.66 31.59
CA LYS A 205 -24.62 -33.76 33.01
C LYS A 205 -25.86 -33.85 33.89
N ASN A 206 -26.89 -33.04 33.64
CA ASN A 206 -28.14 -33.10 34.40
C ASN A 206 -28.88 -34.44 34.22
N VAL A 207 -28.93 -34.96 32.99
CA VAL A 207 -29.53 -36.26 32.68
C VAL A 207 -28.77 -37.38 33.40
N LYS A 208 -27.43 -37.39 33.35
CA LYS A 208 -26.61 -38.37 34.09
C LYS A 208 -26.87 -38.32 35.59
N LEU A 209 -26.89 -37.14 36.19
CA LEU A 209 -27.20 -36.98 37.62
C LEU A 209 -28.61 -37.49 37.96
N ARG A 210 -29.61 -37.24 37.10
CA ARG A 210 -30.97 -37.77 37.28
C ARG A 210 -31.01 -39.28 37.15
N GLN A 211 -30.28 -39.86 36.19
CA GLN A 211 -30.15 -41.30 36.01
C GLN A 211 -29.49 -41.96 37.23
N GLU A 212 -28.37 -41.42 37.72
CA GLU A 212 -27.72 -41.91 38.95
C GLU A 212 -28.63 -41.81 40.16
N ALA A 213 -29.35 -40.70 40.31
CA ALA A 213 -30.31 -40.53 41.40
C ALA A 213 -31.49 -41.52 41.29
N ALA A 214 -31.91 -41.88 40.08
CA ALA A 214 -32.93 -42.91 39.84
C ALA A 214 -32.39 -44.30 40.21
N LEU A 215 -31.19 -44.66 39.75
CA LEU A 215 -30.53 -45.94 40.11
C LEU A 215 -30.34 -46.08 41.62
N ARG A 216 -29.90 -45.03 42.32
CA ARG A 216 -29.80 -45.05 43.80
C ARG A 216 -31.15 -45.20 44.50
N ARG A 217 -32.26 -44.78 43.88
CA ARG A 217 -33.61 -45.03 44.42
C ARG A 217 -34.01 -46.48 44.18
N GLU A 218 -33.77 -47.00 42.98
CA GLU A 218 -34.02 -48.40 42.62
C GLU A 218 -33.22 -49.37 43.51
N GLU A 219 -31.92 -49.13 43.71
CA GLU A 219 -31.09 -49.93 44.62
C GLU A 219 -31.61 -49.90 46.06
N ARG A 220 -32.08 -48.74 46.55
CA ARG A 220 -32.68 -48.64 47.88
C ARG A 220 -33.99 -49.42 47.97
N GLN A 221 -34.84 -49.33 46.94
CA GLN A 221 -36.08 -50.11 46.88
C GLN A 221 -35.78 -51.60 46.83
N LYS A 222 -34.79 -52.03 46.04
CA LYS A 222 -34.35 -53.42 45.99
C LYS A 222 -33.85 -53.90 47.34
N ARG A 223 -32.95 -53.15 48.00
CA ARG A 223 -32.49 -53.50 49.37
C ARG A 223 -33.64 -53.54 50.38
N GLN A 224 -34.59 -52.61 50.30
CA GLN A 224 -35.77 -52.62 51.17
C GLN A 224 -36.67 -53.82 50.90
N ALA A 225 -36.85 -54.20 49.64
CA ALA A 225 -37.57 -55.40 49.25
C ALA A 225 -36.85 -56.67 49.73
N ASP A 226 -35.53 -56.75 49.56
CA ASP A 226 -34.70 -57.86 50.05
C ASP A 226 -34.78 -57.98 51.58
N ILE A 227 -34.75 -56.86 52.33
CA ILE A 227 -34.93 -56.86 53.78
C ILE A 227 -36.35 -57.28 54.17
N ALA A 228 -37.37 -56.80 53.46
CA ALA A 228 -38.75 -57.17 53.72
C ALA A 228 -39.01 -58.66 53.42
N GLU A 229 -38.42 -59.20 52.36
CA GLU A 229 -38.48 -60.62 52.02
C GLU A 229 -37.74 -61.47 53.05
N ALA A 230 -36.53 -61.06 53.46
CA ALA A 230 -35.77 -61.73 54.51
C ALA A 230 -36.53 -61.72 55.85
N ALA A 231 -37.11 -60.59 56.24
CA ALA A 231 -37.92 -60.48 57.46
C ALA A 231 -39.21 -61.30 57.38
N ALA A 232 -39.90 -61.32 56.23
CA ALA A 232 -41.09 -62.14 56.04
C ALA A 232 -40.78 -63.64 56.07
N ASN A 233 -39.63 -64.06 55.53
CA ASN A 233 -39.17 -65.44 55.61
C ASN A 233 -38.76 -65.80 57.04
N ASP A 234 -38.06 -64.92 57.76
CA ASP A 234 -37.66 -65.14 59.16
C ASP A 234 -38.87 -65.18 60.12
N ASP A 235 -39.88 -64.31 59.91
CA ASP A 235 -41.15 -64.36 60.66
C ASP A 235 -41.93 -65.64 60.38
N LYS A 236 -41.92 -66.12 59.12
CA LYS A 236 -42.58 -67.38 58.76
C LYS A 236 -41.88 -68.58 59.40
N ASP A 237 -40.55 -68.62 59.38
CA ASP A 237 -39.76 -69.68 60.04
C ASP A 237 -39.93 -69.62 61.56
N SER A 238 -39.87 -68.43 62.16
CA SER A 238 -40.12 -68.22 63.59
C SER A 238 -41.53 -68.65 63.99
N HIS A 239 -42.54 -68.33 63.18
CA HIS A 239 -43.91 -68.76 63.40
C HIS A 239 -44.05 -70.28 63.27
N GLU A 240 -43.41 -70.91 62.29
CA GLU A 240 -43.41 -72.37 62.14
C GLU A 240 -42.73 -73.06 63.33
N VAL A 241 -41.59 -72.53 63.79
CA VAL A 241 -40.89 -73.01 64.99
C VAL A 241 -41.78 -72.88 66.23
N LYS A 242 -42.42 -71.72 66.45
CA LYS A 242 -43.36 -71.53 67.56
C LYS A 242 -44.56 -72.47 67.47
N LEU A 243 -45.08 -72.73 66.28
CA LEU A 243 -46.19 -73.67 66.10
C LEU A 243 -45.76 -75.10 66.44
N ARG A 244 -44.54 -75.50 66.03
CA ARG A 244 -43.96 -76.80 66.39
C ARG A 244 -43.72 -76.91 67.90
N GLU A 245 -43.12 -75.90 68.51
CA GLU A 245 -42.90 -75.84 69.96
C GLU A 245 -44.22 -75.89 70.73
N SER A 246 -45.21 -75.10 70.32
CA SER A 246 -46.56 -75.10 70.90
C SER A 246 -47.21 -76.48 70.78
N LEU A 247 -47.14 -77.12 69.61
CA LEU A 247 -47.69 -78.46 69.40
C LEU A 247 -46.98 -79.51 70.26
N LEU A 248 -45.66 -79.43 70.40
CA LEU A 248 -44.89 -80.29 71.30
C LEU A 248 -45.26 -80.06 72.76
N MET A 249 -45.43 -78.81 73.18
CA MET A 249 -45.88 -78.45 74.53
C MET A 249 -47.30 -78.93 74.80
N HIS A 250 -48.23 -78.78 73.85
CA HIS A 250 -49.58 -79.33 73.97
C HIS A 250 -49.58 -80.85 74.04
N ARG A 251 -48.74 -81.54 73.26
CA ARG A 251 -48.58 -82.99 73.33
C ARG A 251 -47.99 -83.43 74.67
N PHE A 252 -46.99 -82.71 75.16
CA PHE A 252 -46.41 -82.94 76.47
C PHE A 252 -47.44 -82.69 77.57
N TRP A 253 -48.17 -81.58 77.51
CA TRP A 253 -49.22 -81.22 78.47
C TRP A 253 -50.35 -82.23 78.47
N TYR A 254 -50.81 -82.67 77.30
CA TYR A 254 -51.78 -83.76 77.19
C TYR A 254 -51.26 -85.03 77.85
N THR A 255 -50.01 -85.42 77.61
CA THR A 255 -49.41 -86.59 78.24
C THR A 255 -49.30 -86.44 79.77
N VAL A 256 -48.93 -85.25 80.24
CA VAL A 256 -48.85 -84.93 81.68
C VAL A 256 -50.24 -84.89 82.31
N LEU A 257 -51.23 -84.28 81.66
CA LEU A 257 -52.61 -84.24 82.13
C LEU A 257 -53.24 -85.62 82.12
N GLN A 258 -52.97 -86.44 81.11
CA GLN A 258 -53.42 -87.83 81.07
C GLN A 258 -52.85 -88.57 82.28
N ARG A 259 -51.54 -88.49 82.52
CA ARG A 259 -50.90 -89.12 83.69
C ARG A 259 -51.40 -88.54 85.01
N LYS A 260 -51.63 -87.23 85.08
CA LYS A 260 -52.16 -86.58 86.27
C LYS A 260 -53.62 -86.96 86.51
N LEU A 261 -54.44 -87.03 85.46
CA LEU A 261 -55.82 -87.50 85.52
C LEU A 261 -55.86 -88.96 85.96
N ASP A 262 -55.00 -89.81 85.41
CA ASP A 262 -54.89 -91.21 85.82
C ASP A 262 -54.45 -91.31 87.28
N ALA A 263 -53.44 -90.54 87.70
CA ALA A 263 -52.96 -90.53 89.08
C ALA A 263 -53.98 -89.93 90.07
N GLU A 264 -54.66 -88.85 89.70
CA GLU A 264 -55.75 -88.24 90.47
C GLU A 264 -56.96 -89.15 90.47
N MET A 265 -57.27 -89.89 89.40
CA MET A 265 -58.35 -90.88 89.39
C MET A 265 -58.02 -92.02 90.36
N GLN A 266 -56.77 -92.50 90.39
CA GLN A 266 -56.32 -93.50 91.36
C GLN A 266 -56.36 -92.95 92.80
N LYS A 267 -55.91 -91.72 93.02
CA LYS A 267 -55.99 -91.06 94.34
C LYS A 267 -57.42 -90.75 94.74
N ALA A 268 -58.27 -90.29 93.83
CA ALA A 268 -59.68 -90.02 94.05
C ALA A 268 -60.42 -91.30 94.37
N ILE A 269 -60.10 -92.44 93.74
CA ILE A 269 -60.62 -93.73 94.18
C ILE A 269 -60.20 -94.01 95.64
N GLY A 270 -58.94 -93.77 96.02
CA GLY A 270 -58.47 -93.95 97.39
C GLY A 270 -59.08 -92.96 98.40
N VAL A 271 -59.23 -91.70 98.01
CA VAL A 271 -59.79 -90.60 98.79
C VAL A 271 -61.29 -90.72 98.88
N GLU A 272 -62.00 -91.17 97.84
CA GLU A 272 -63.43 -91.46 97.84
C GLU A 272 -63.72 -92.70 98.67
N GLN A 273 -62.85 -93.72 98.65
CA GLN A 273 -62.91 -94.83 99.61
C GLN A 273 -62.65 -94.36 101.06
N ALA A 274 -61.69 -93.45 101.27
CA ALA A 274 -61.41 -92.89 102.59
C ALA A 274 -62.52 -91.93 103.06
N PHE A 275 -63.10 -91.11 102.17
CA PHE A 275 -64.25 -90.25 102.44
C PHE A 275 -65.52 -91.06 102.61
N GLN A 276 -65.72 -92.19 101.93
CA GLN A 276 -66.81 -93.12 102.25
C GLN A 276 -66.64 -93.72 103.64
N LYS A 277 -65.41 -94.09 104.04
CA LYS A 277 -65.11 -94.57 105.40
C LYS A 277 -65.28 -93.48 106.46
N ILE A 278 -64.83 -92.25 106.18
CA ILE A 278 -64.99 -91.09 107.07
C ILE A 278 -66.46 -90.67 107.14
N ARG A 279 -67.18 -90.59 106.01
CA ARG A 279 -68.62 -90.30 105.94
C ARG A 279 -69.46 -91.34 106.68
N ALA A 280 -69.07 -92.61 106.62
CA ALA A 280 -69.69 -93.67 107.41
C ALA A 280 -69.39 -93.58 108.92
N ALA A 281 -68.29 -92.91 109.32
CA ALA A 281 -67.83 -92.81 110.70
C ALA A 281 -68.15 -91.47 111.39
N THR A 282 -68.29 -90.36 110.65
CA THR A 282 -68.40 -89.00 111.22
C THR A 282 -69.73 -88.30 110.97
N GLY A 283 -70.62 -88.85 110.14
CA GLY A 283 -72.01 -88.37 109.99
C GLY A 283 -72.18 -86.93 109.48
N LEU A 284 -71.09 -86.26 109.08
CA LEU A 284 -71.09 -84.90 108.55
C LEU A 284 -70.96 -84.95 107.03
N MET A 285 -71.84 -84.22 106.33
CA MET A 285 -72.06 -84.36 104.88
C MET A 285 -71.30 -83.35 104.01
N ASP A 286 -70.66 -82.33 104.59
CA ASP A 286 -70.09 -81.23 103.80
C ASP A 286 -68.56 -81.16 103.92
N VAL A 287 -67.89 -81.34 102.77
CA VAL A 287 -66.43 -81.38 102.60
C VAL A 287 -65.85 -79.97 102.43
N GLN A 288 -66.69 -79.01 102.02
CA GLN A 288 -66.26 -77.66 101.65
C GLN A 288 -65.74 -76.84 102.85
N GLU A 289 -66.18 -77.11 104.08
CA GLU A 289 -65.84 -76.31 105.27
C GLU A 289 -64.41 -76.53 105.79
N ILE A 290 -63.80 -77.69 105.48
CA ILE A 290 -62.47 -78.08 105.99
C ILE A 290 -61.35 -77.44 105.17
N VAL A 291 -61.59 -77.26 103.87
CA VAL A 291 -60.57 -76.82 102.91
C VAL A 291 -60.46 -75.30 102.85
N GLU A 292 -61.56 -74.59 103.14
CA GLU A 292 -61.64 -73.13 103.01
C GLU A 292 -60.81 -72.36 104.06
N ARG A 293 -60.45 -72.99 105.19
CA ARG A 293 -59.72 -72.31 106.29
C ARG A 293 -58.18 -72.36 106.20
N PHE A 294 -57.58 -73.11 105.29
CA PHE A 294 -56.12 -73.34 105.30
C PHE A 294 -55.30 -72.61 104.22
N LEU A 295 -55.90 -72.19 103.10
CA LEU A 295 -55.13 -71.88 101.88
C LEU A 295 -54.96 -70.40 101.52
N THR A 296 -55.71 -69.46 102.08
CA THR A 296 -55.83 -68.11 101.51
C THR A 296 -54.93 -67.03 102.12
N ARG A 297 -54.05 -67.33 103.08
CA ARG A 297 -53.30 -66.29 103.84
C ARG A 297 -51.81 -66.14 103.51
N GLU A 298 -51.10 -67.19 103.09
CA GLU A 298 -49.63 -67.11 102.86
C GLU A 298 -49.25 -66.74 101.41
N GLN A 299 -50.14 -66.95 100.44
CA GLN A 299 -49.80 -66.81 99.02
C GLN A 299 -49.63 -65.35 98.57
N THR A 300 -50.33 -64.40 99.19
CA THR A 300 -50.35 -62.99 98.74
C THR A 300 -49.15 -62.18 99.23
N TYR A 301 -48.48 -62.57 100.32
CA TYR A 301 -47.33 -61.82 100.87
C TYR A 301 -46.04 -62.06 100.06
N ASN A 302 -45.79 -63.30 99.63
CA ASN A 302 -44.57 -63.66 98.89
C ASN A 302 -44.50 -63.04 97.49
N GLN A 303 -45.65 -62.81 96.84
CA GLN A 303 -45.69 -62.20 95.51
C GLN A 303 -45.27 -60.73 95.52
N LEU A 304 -45.53 -60.00 96.61
CA LEU A 304 -45.22 -58.57 96.69
C LEU A 304 -43.73 -58.29 96.91
N LEU A 305 -43.04 -59.16 97.67
CA LEU A 305 -41.62 -58.99 98.01
C LEU A 305 -40.71 -59.14 96.78
N ASN A 306 -41.02 -60.11 95.91
CA ASN A 306 -40.21 -60.37 94.70
C ASN A 306 -40.29 -59.22 93.70
N ALA A 307 -41.47 -58.61 93.52
CA ALA A 307 -41.68 -57.52 92.57
C ALA A 307 -40.88 -56.24 92.92
N VAL A 308 -40.65 -55.98 94.21
CA VAL A 308 -39.87 -54.82 94.65
C VAL A 308 -38.38 -55.02 94.34
N SER A 309 -37.86 -56.23 94.54
CA SER A 309 -36.44 -56.54 94.27
C SER A 309 -36.06 -56.40 92.79
N GLU A 310 -36.94 -56.81 91.87
CA GLU A 310 -36.69 -56.72 90.43
C GLU A 310 -36.69 -55.26 89.93
N ALA A 311 -37.50 -54.40 90.54
CA ALA A 311 -37.58 -52.99 90.17
C ALA A 311 -36.30 -52.22 90.55
N GLU A 312 -35.67 -52.52 91.68
CA GLU A 312 -34.44 -51.86 92.13
C GLU A 312 -33.24 -52.17 91.21
N ILE A 313 -33.08 -53.44 90.82
CA ILE A 313 -31.99 -53.87 89.92
C ILE A 313 -32.07 -53.15 88.56
N LYS A 314 -33.28 -52.94 88.05
CA LYS A 314 -33.52 -52.27 86.77
C LYS A 314 -33.20 -50.76 86.81
N LEU A 315 -33.32 -50.14 87.98
CA LEU A 315 -33.06 -48.71 88.15
C LEU A 315 -31.56 -48.40 88.17
N ASP A 316 -30.75 -49.27 88.79
CA ASP A 316 -29.30 -49.09 88.87
C ASP A 316 -28.59 -49.31 87.52
N THR A 317 -29.06 -50.26 86.71
CA THR A 317 -28.52 -50.50 85.35
C THR A 317 -28.73 -49.29 84.44
N LEU A 318 -29.89 -48.63 84.51
CA LEU A 318 -30.18 -47.43 83.72
C LEU A 318 -29.32 -46.22 84.14
N ARG A 319 -28.95 -46.11 85.42
CA ARG A 319 -28.05 -45.04 85.90
C ARG A 319 -26.63 -45.16 85.35
N GLN A 320 -26.09 -46.38 85.28
CA GLN A 320 -24.74 -46.61 84.74
C GLN A 320 -24.65 -46.28 83.25
N GLN A 321 -25.65 -46.69 82.45
CA GLN A 321 -25.66 -46.43 81.00
C GLN A 321 -25.72 -44.93 80.68
N ASN A 322 -26.48 -44.16 81.46
CA ASN A 322 -26.62 -42.71 81.25
C ASN A 322 -25.32 -41.94 81.61
N GLY A 323 -24.54 -42.45 82.59
CA GLY A 323 -23.22 -41.92 82.91
C GLY A 323 -22.20 -42.12 81.78
N ALA A 324 -22.18 -43.30 81.15
CA ALA A 324 -21.28 -43.60 80.04
C ALA A 324 -21.53 -42.71 78.81
N ALA A 325 -22.81 -42.46 78.47
CA ALA A 325 -23.19 -41.62 77.33
C ALA A 325 -22.75 -40.15 77.50
N ARG A 326 -22.83 -39.60 78.72
CA ARG A 326 -22.35 -38.23 79.01
C ARG A 326 -20.85 -38.06 78.85
N ASN A 327 -20.07 -39.09 79.19
CA ASN A 327 -18.61 -39.04 79.03
C ASN A 327 -18.18 -39.12 77.55
N GLN A 328 -18.89 -39.88 76.71
CA GLN A 328 -18.64 -39.92 75.27
C GLN A 328 -18.95 -38.57 74.59
N LEU A 329 -20.01 -37.89 75.01
CA LEU A 329 -20.39 -36.58 74.47
C LEU A 329 -19.36 -35.48 74.81
N LYS A 330 -18.73 -35.58 75.99
CA LYS A 330 -17.69 -34.63 76.42
C LYS A 330 -16.35 -34.82 75.68
N GLY A 331 -16.04 -36.03 75.24
CA GLY A 331 -14.85 -36.32 74.41
C GLY A 331 -14.96 -35.74 73.00
N LEU A 332 -16.12 -35.85 72.37
CA LEU A 332 -16.35 -35.37 71.00
C LEU A 332 -16.36 -33.85 70.84
N GLN A 333 -16.64 -33.08 71.91
CA GLN A 333 -16.63 -31.60 71.85
C GLN A 333 -15.24 -30.96 71.86
N LEU A 334 -14.17 -31.69 72.22
CA LEU A 334 -12.80 -31.16 72.30
C LEU A 334 -11.95 -31.40 71.05
N GLU A 335 -12.34 -32.33 70.16
CA GLU A 335 -11.56 -32.66 68.94
C GLU A 335 -11.88 -31.77 67.72
N ASP A 336 -13.05 -31.12 67.67
CA ASP A 336 -13.50 -30.39 66.47
C ASP A 336 -13.12 -28.88 66.42
N GLY A 337 -12.49 -28.37 67.49
CA GLY A 337 -12.19 -26.93 67.63
C GLY A 337 -10.79 -26.46 67.17
N GLY A 338 -9.85 -27.38 66.91
CA GLY A 338 -8.44 -27.05 66.68
C GLY A 338 -8.00 -27.00 65.21
N ASN A 339 -8.56 -27.85 64.35
CA ASN A 339 -8.08 -28.02 62.97
C ASN A 339 -8.71 -27.05 61.97
N THR A 340 -9.95 -26.61 62.19
CA THR A 340 -10.64 -25.66 61.31
C THR A 340 -9.95 -24.30 61.27
N ARG A 341 -9.42 -23.82 62.41
CA ARG A 341 -8.78 -22.49 62.49
C ARG A 341 -7.45 -22.36 61.73
N LYS A 342 -6.70 -23.46 61.57
CA LYS A 342 -5.47 -23.48 60.76
C LYS A 342 -5.77 -23.54 59.26
N VAL A 343 -6.79 -24.31 58.88
CA VAL A 343 -7.22 -24.40 57.47
C VAL A 343 -7.70 -23.04 56.96
N TYR A 344 -8.46 -22.27 57.75
CA TYR A 344 -8.85 -20.92 57.34
C TYR A 344 -7.66 -19.94 57.25
N ALA A 345 -6.70 -20.02 58.16
CA ALA A 345 -5.49 -19.18 58.10
C ALA A 345 -4.60 -19.50 56.88
N ASP A 346 -4.49 -20.77 56.49
CA ASP A 346 -3.76 -21.19 55.29
C ASP A 346 -4.50 -20.77 54.01
N ILE A 347 -5.83 -20.78 54.01
CA ILE A 347 -6.64 -20.26 52.90
C ILE A 347 -6.44 -18.76 52.74
N ASP A 348 -6.52 -17.98 53.82
CA ASP A 348 -6.29 -16.53 53.78
C ASP A 348 -4.88 -16.19 53.26
N ALA A 349 -3.86 -16.94 53.70
CA ALA A 349 -2.48 -16.76 53.22
C ALA A 349 -2.32 -17.08 51.72
N MET A 350 -3.04 -18.10 51.21
CA MET A 350 -3.05 -18.43 49.78
C MET A 350 -3.83 -17.40 48.96
N GLU A 351 -4.91 -16.83 49.50
CA GLU A 351 -5.64 -15.73 48.88
C GLU A 351 -4.79 -14.47 48.77
N ASP A 352 -4.00 -14.14 49.80
CA ASP A 352 -3.04 -13.03 49.76
C ASP A 352 -1.93 -13.25 48.73
N GLN A 353 -1.39 -14.47 48.61
CA GLN A 353 -0.41 -14.82 47.57
C GLN A 353 -1.01 -14.74 46.16
N LEU A 354 -2.26 -15.16 46.01
CA LEU A 354 -2.99 -15.08 44.75
C LEU A 354 -3.24 -13.61 44.37
N ALA A 355 -3.65 -12.77 45.32
CA ALA A 355 -3.83 -11.34 45.12
C ALA A 355 -2.52 -10.63 44.75
N GLY A 356 -1.41 -11.01 45.39
CA GLY A 356 -0.06 -10.56 45.04
C GLY A 356 0.30 -10.92 43.60
N SER A 357 0.08 -12.18 43.21
CA SER A 357 0.37 -12.68 41.86
C SER A 357 -0.47 -11.98 40.78
N TYR A 358 -1.75 -11.70 41.06
CA TYR A 358 -2.60 -10.92 40.14
C TYR A 358 -2.11 -9.48 39.96
N LYS A 359 -1.64 -8.85 41.04
CA LYS A 359 -1.09 -7.49 40.99
C LYS A 359 0.21 -7.45 40.19
N GLU A 360 1.09 -8.43 40.37
CA GLU A 360 2.31 -8.57 39.57
C GLU A 360 2.01 -8.84 38.09
N TYR A 361 1.04 -9.71 37.79
CA TYR A 361 0.57 -9.94 36.43
C TYR A 361 0.05 -8.66 35.78
N SER A 362 -0.77 -7.88 36.49
CA SER A 362 -1.28 -6.59 36.00
C SER A 362 -0.14 -5.60 35.71
N ASN A 363 0.82 -5.49 36.63
CA ASN A 363 2.00 -4.64 36.45
C ASN A 363 2.85 -5.08 35.25
N ASN A 364 3.05 -6.39 35.07
CA ASN A 364 3.81 -6.93 33.94
C ASN A 364 3.07 -6.75 32.62
N LYS A 365 1.74 -6.86 32.60
CA LYS A 365 0.90 -6.56 31.44
C LYS A 365 1.00 -5.08 31.04
N GLU A 366 1.00 -4.16 32.01
CA GLU A 366 1.20 -2.75 31.73
C GLU A 366 2.61 -2.45 31.19
N LYS A 367 3.65 -3.05 31.78
CA LYS A 367 5.03 -2.95 31.28
C LYS A 367 5.15 -3.46 29.85
N LEU A 368 4.54 -4.62 29.55
CA LEU A 368 4.49 -5.19 28.20
C LEU A 368 3.80 -4.22 27.23
N ASN A 369 2.62 -3.71 27.57
CA ASN A 369 1.91 -2.74 26.73
C ASN A 369 2.73 -1.47 26.46
N LYS A 370 3.46 -0.97 27.45
CA LYS A 370 4.38 0.17 27.27
C LYS A 370 5.53 -0.20 26.33
N ALA A 371 6.13 -1.37 26.51
CA ALA A 371 7.20 -1.86 25.63
C ALA A 371 6.72 -2.07 24.19
N THR A 372 5.52 -2.61 23.98
CA THR A 372 4.89 -2.76 22.66
C THR A 372 4.69 -1.41 21.97
N ARG A 373 4.19 -0.40 22.69
CA ARG A 373 4.03 0.96 22.14
C ARG A 373 5.37 1.58 21.74
N VAL A 374 6.40 1.42 22.57
CA VAL A 374 7.75 1.90 22.24
C VAL A 374 8.30 1.16 21.03
N TYR A 375 8.11 -0.16 20.95
CA TYR A 375 8.50 -0.97 19.80
C TYR A 375 7.83 -0.48 18.50
N ASP A 376 6.52 -0.25 18.51
CA ASP A 376 5.79 0.26 17.35
C ASP A 376 6.24 1.68 16.98
N GLN A 377 6.57 2.53 17.95
CA GLN A 377 7.13 3.86 17.69
C GLN A 377 8.50 3.77 17.01
N VAL A 378 9.40 2.91 17.49
CA VAL A 378 10.73 2.73 16.89
C VAL A 378 10.61 2.11 15.49
N LEU A 379 9.69 1.18 15.28
CA LEU A 379 9.40 0.61 13.95
C LEU A 379 8.91 1.68 12.98
N ASN A 380 7.96 2.52 13.40
CA ASN A 380 7.49 3.66 12.58
C ASN A 380 8.61 4.68 12.29
N TRP A 381 9.51 4.91 13.24
CA TRP A 381 10.69 5.76 13.00
C TRP A 381 11.66 5.11 12.02
N GLY A 382 11.90 3.81 12.15
CA GLY A 382 12.73 3.04 11.22
C GLY A 382 12.17 3.06 9.80
N GLU A 383 10.87 2.86 9.61
CA GLU A 383 10.21 2.99 8.30
C GLU A 383 10.34 4.39 7.71
N LYS A 384 10.19 5.45 8.52
CA LYS A 384 10.41 6.83 8.07
C LYS A 384 11.87 7.07 7.66
N ILE A 385 12.82 6.49 8.38
CA ILE A 385 14.25 6.57 8.05
C ILE A 385 14.55 5.81 6.75
N MET A 386 14.02 4.60 6.59
CA MET A 386 14.16 3.83 5.35
C MET A 386 13.58 4.56 4.14
N HIS A 387 12.41 5.19 4.29
CA HIS A 387 11.82 6.03 3.23
C HIS A 387 12.65 7.28 2.95
N THR A 388 13.24 7.93 3.96
CA THR A 388 14.08 9.12 3.73
C THR A 388 15.44 8.79 3.12
N LEU A 389 15.93 7.57 3.32
CA LEU A 389 17.16 7.04 2.72
C LEU A 389 16.91 6.30 1.38
N ASP A 390 15.67 6.31 0.86
CA ASP A 390 15.25 5.58 -0.36
C ASP A 390 15.63 4.08 -0.37
N ILE A 391 15.65 3.45 0.80
CA ILE A 391 15.92 2.01 0.93
C ILE A 391 14.64 1.25 0.52
N PRO A 392 14.68 0.36 -0.48
CA PRO A 392 13.51 -0.42 -0.88
C PRO A 392 13.05 -1.28 0.30
N ASN A 393 11.78 -1.15 0.68
CA ASN A 393 11.14 -1.86 1.79
C ASN A 393 11.06 -3.38 1.51
N SER A 394 12.18 -4.09 1.65
CA SER A 394 12.29 -5.53 1.44
C SER A 394 12.14 -6.35 2.72
N LEU A 395 12.00 -5.68 3.88
CA LEU A 395 11.88 -6.31 5.19
C LEU A 395 10.42 -6.30 5.66
N GLU A 396 9.77 -7.47 5.67
CA GLU A 396 8.47 -7.66 6.32
C GLU A 396 8.66 -7.78 7.84
N ILE A 397 8.40 -6.71 8.58
CA ILE A 397 8.48 -6.68 10.05
C ILE A 397 7.08 -6.47 10.61
N ALA A 398 6.66 -7.33 11.52
CA ALA A 398 5.32 -7.30 12.10
C ALA A 398 5.23 -6.32 13.30
N PRO A 399 4.06 -5.71 13.54
CA PRO A 399 3.83 -4.85 14.70
C PRO A 399 3.94 -5.63 16.02
N GLY A 400 4.19 -4.93 17.12
CA GLY A 400 4.70 -5.49 18.39
C GLY A 400 3.86 -6.60 19.06
N ASN A 401 2.62 -6.81 18.62
CA ASN A 401 1.76 -7.90 19.08
C ASN A 401 2.01 -9.25 18.38
N ARG A 402 2.83 -9.27 17.31
CA ARG A 402 3.10 -10.46 16.47
C ARG A 402 4.60 -10.63 16.16
N ILE A 403 5.47 -10.17 17.07
CA ILE A 403 6.94 -10.23 16.91
C ILE A 403 7.43 -11.66 16.64
N SER A 404 6.75 -12.68 17.16
CA SER A 404 7.09 -14.09 16.94
C SER A 404 6.76 -14.63 15.53
N GLU A 405 6.05 -13.86 14.70
CA GLU A 405 5.59 -14.29 13.36
C GLU A 405 6.44 -13.74 12.22
N SER A 406 7.25 -12.70 12.44
CA SER A 406 8.13 -12.13 11.40
C SER A 406 9.52 -12.78 11.41
N LYS A 407 10.03 -13.09 10.22
CA LYS A 407 11.39 -13.65 10.05
C LYS A 407 12.50 -12.65 10.35
N ASN A 408 12.20 -11.36 10.21
CA ASN A 408 13.15 -10.28 10.43
C ASN A 408 12.78 -9.52 11.70
N THR A 409 13.79 -9.14 12.45
CA THR A 409 13.69 -8.39 13.70
C THR A 409 13.95 -6.91 13.48
N LEU A 410 13.56 -6.08 14.45
CA LEU A 410 13.90 -4.64 14.47
C LEU A 410 15.42 -4.41 14.40
N HIS A 411 16.20 -5.36 14.91
CA HIS A 411 17.66 -5.33 14.83
C HIS A 411 18.16 -5.33 13.38
N ASP A 412 17.59 -6.21 12.54
CA ASP A 412 17.95 -6.34 11.13
C ASP A 412 17.59 -5.07 10.33
N MET A 413 16.48 -4.41 10.70
CA MET A 413 16.12 -3.10 10.13
C MET A 413 17.16 -2.03 10.48
N LEU A 414 17.56 -1.96 11.76
CA LEU A 414 18.56 -1.00 12.22
C LEU A 414 19.93 -1.26 11.60
N GLU A 415 20.33 -2.53 11.46
CA GLU A 415 21.60 -2.91 10.84
C GLU A 415 21.65 -2.51 9.35
N LEU A 416 20.53 -2.65 8.62
CA LEU A 416 20.42 -2.18 7.23
C LEU A 416 20.52 -0.65 7.14
N ILE A 417 19.88 0.07 8.07
CA ILE A 417 19.98 1.54 8.17
C ILE A 417 21.42 1.96 8.49
N TYR A 418 22.09 1.27 9.43
CA TYR A 418 23.48 1.54 9.79
C TYR A 418 24.43 1.31 8.62
N SER A 419 24.30 0.20 7.90
CA SER A 419 25.13 -0.08 6.71
C SER A 419 24.95 1.00 5.63
N LYS A 420 23.72 1.48 5.41
CA LYS A 420 23.50 2.58 4.45
C LYS A 420 23.97 3.95 4.91
N LEU A 421 23.89 4.24 6.21
CA LEU A 421 24.51 5.44 6.75
C LEU A 421 26.03 5.37 6.65
N GLU A 422 26.63 4.20 6.88
CA GLU A 422 28.07 3.98 6.73
C GLU A 422 28.52 4.18 5.27
N ASP A 423 27.79 3.63 4.30
CA ASP A 423 28.01 3.86 2.86
C ASP A 423 27.95 5.35 2.47
N LEU A 424 27.04 6.12 3.09
CA LEU A 424 26.89 7.57 2.84
C LEU A 424 27.95 8.42 3.57
N VAL A 425 28.42 7.96 4.72
CA VAL A 425 29.44 8.65 5.54
C VAL A 425 30.85 8.38 5.03
N GLN A 426 31.12 7.20 4.46
CA GLN A 426 32.43 6.85 3.91
C GLN A 426 32.96 7.86 2.87
N PRO A 427 32.21 8.31 1.84
CA PRO A 427 32.68 9.33 0.91
C PRO A 427 32.86 10.73 1.56
N ILE A 428 32.13 11.02 2.64
CA ILE A 428 32.29 12.27 3.42
C ILE A 428 33.57 12.22 4.25
N GLN A 429 33.93 11.05 4.79
CA GLN A 429 35.19 10.84 5.52
C GLN A 429 36.40 10.85 4.58
N GLU A 430 36.29 10.27 3.39
CA GLU A 430 37.35 10.27 2.37
C GLU A 430 37.58 11.66 1.75
N ARG A 431 36.54 12.51 1.67
CA ARG A 431 36.61 13.91 1.17
C ARG A 431 36.44 14.96 2.27
N LYS A 432 37.05 14.72 3.43
CA LYS A 432 36.88 15.52 4.66
C LYS A 432 37.06 17.04 4.49
N GLU A 433 37.99 17.48 3.64
CA GLU A 433 38.21 18.92 3.38
C GLU A 433 37.16 19.56 2.47
N GLU A 434 36.65 18.84 1.46
CA GLU A 434 35.60 19.35 0.55
C GLU A 434 34.25 19.41 1.26
N SER A 435 33.92 18.38 2.05
CA SER A 435 32.69 18.34 2.85
C SER A 435 32.67 19.40 3.95
N ARG A 436 33.83 19.70 4.55
CA ARG A 436 33.97 20.80 5.52
C ARG A 436 33.76 22.17 4.86
N LYS A 437 34.30 22.40 3.66
CA LYS A 437 34.04 23.62 2.88
C LYS A 437 32.57 23.75 2.49
N ALA A 438 31.90 22.66 2.09
CA ALA A 438 30.47 22.67 1.78
C ALA A 438 29.59 22.96 3.02
N MET A 439 29.95 22.42 4.18
CA MET A 439 29.27 22.73 5.45
C MET A 439 29.51 24.16 5.93
N GLU A 440 30.73 24.70 5.80
CA GLU A 440 31.02 26.11 6.11
C GLU A 440 30.25 27.06 5.16
N ILE A 441 30.11 26.71 3.87
CA ILE A 441 29.27 27.46 2.92
C ILE A 441 27.79 27.41 3.31
N TYR A 442 27.27 26.25 3.74
CA TYR A 442 25.88 26.13 4.19
C TYR A 442 25.62 26.82 5.54
N ALA A 443 26.58 26.80 6.46
CA ALA A 443 26.48 27.45 7.77
C ALA A 443 26.51 28.99 7.68
N HIS A 444 27.12 29.54 6.63
CA HIS A 444 27.15 30.98 6.36
C HIS A 444 26.02 31.49 5.46
N LYS A 445 25.16 30.61 4.91
CA LYS A 445 23.96 31.04 4.18
C LYS A 445 22.93 31.60 5.17
N LYS A 446 22.43 32.82 4.91
CA LYS A 446 21.33 33.40 5.70
C LYS A 446 20.07 32.56 5.52
N THR A 447 19.26 32.44 6.56
CA THR A 447 17.98 31.73 6.53
C THR A 447 17.04 32.23 5.42
N SER A 448 17.16 33.50 4.99
CA SER A 448 16.45 34.04 3.82
C SER A 448 16.83 33.36 2.50
N ASP A 449 18.10 33.02 2.33
CA ASP A 449 18.65 32.51 1.06
C ASP A 449 18.39 31.00 0.93
N LEU A 450 18.40 30.29 2.07
CA LEU A 450 17.95 28.90 2.17
C LEU A 450 16.46 28.75 1.84
N VAL A 451 15.62 29.67 2.32
CA VAL A 451 14.19 29.70 2.00
C VAL A 451 13.95 30.03 0.52
N ALA A 452 14.77 30.88 -0.09
CA ALA A 452 14.69 31.20 -1.51
C ALA A 452 15.08 30.00 -2.41
N GLU A 453 16.12 29.24 -2.05
CA GLU A 453 16.47 27.99 -2.75
C GLU A 453 15.40 26.91 -2.58
N MET A 454 14.81 26.77 -1.39
CA MET A 454 13.67 25.86 -1.13
C MET A 454 12.34 26.31 -1.77
N SER A 455 12.22 27.59 -2.15
CA SER A 455 11.03 28.16 -2.81
C SER A 455 11.09 28.04 -4.33
N THR A 456 12.16 27.47 -4.90
CA THR A 456 12.17 27.12 -6.32
C THR A 456 11.11 26.05 -6.60
N GLN A 457 10.40 26.18 -7.73
CA GLN A 457 9.23 25.36 -8.11
C GLN A 457 9.45 23.84 -7.98
N GLU A 458 10.70 23.39 -8.06
CA GLU A 458 11.08 21.98 -7.97
C GLU A 458 10.98 21.43 -6.54
N ALA A 459 11.28 22.24 -5.51
CA ALA A 459 11.17 21.85 -4.10
C ALA A 459 9.74 21.95 -3.56
N LEU A 460 8.96 22.96 -3.99
CA LEU A 460 7.53 23.09 -3.64
C LEU A 460 6.67 21.94 -4.21
N SER A 461 7.07 21.38 -5.37
CA SER A 461 6.41 20.19 -5.95
C SER A 461 6.55 18.92 -5.11
N LYS A 462 7.60 18.83 -4.27
CA LYS A 462 7.86 17.67 -3.40
C LYS A 462 7.26 17.81 -1.99
N ILE A 463 6.86 19.02 -1.57
CA ILE A 463 6.39 19.29 -0.20
C ILE A 463 4.87 19.58 -0.14
N VAL A 464 4.24 20.10 -1.20
CA VAL A 464 2.81 20.44 -1.19
C VAL A 464 1.95 19.26 -1.66
N ARG A 465 1.32 18.55 -0.71
CA ARG A 465 0.49 17.36 -0.95
C ARG A 465 -1.00 17.63 -1.21
N VAL A 466 -1.44 18.89 -1.32
CA VAL A 466 -2.83 19.24 -1.62
C VAL A 466 -2.85 20.46 -2.54
N LYS A 467 -3.32 20.27 -3.78
CA LYS A 467 -3.62 21.37 -4.71
C LYS A 467 -5.05 21.86 -4.41
N PRO A 468 -5.27 23.12 -4.04
CA PRO A 468 -6.61 23.70 -4.11
C PRO A 468 -6.93 23.95 -5.58
N GLU A 469 -8.04 23.38 -6.06
CA GLU A 469 -8.58 23.68 -7.38
C GLU A 469 -9.01 25.15 -7.41
N PHE A 470 -8.27 25.96 -8.18
CA PHE A 470 -8.73 27.29 -8.54
C PHE A 470 -9.88 27.15 -9.55
N PHE A 471 -11.07 27.51 -9.07
CA PHE A 471 -12.26 27.78 -9.85
C PHE A 471 -11.94 28.82 -10.94
N ASN A 472 -12.12 28.45 -12.20
CA ASN A 472 -11.99 29.35 -13.34
C ASN A 472 -13.41 29.72 -13.81
N PRO A 473 -13.90 30.95 -13.59
CA PRO A 473 -15.26 31.35 -13.93
C PRO A 473 -15.31 31.87 -15.38
N GLU A 474 -15.11 30.98 -16.35
CA GLU A 474 -15.36 31.29 -17.77
C GLU A 474 -15.89 30.03 -18.47
N SER A 475 -17.17 29.73 -18.24
CA SER A 475 -18.03 28.99 -19.18
C SER A 475 -19.49 29.10 -18.73
N GLU A 476 -20.03 30.31 -18.79
CA GLU A 476 -21.47 30.50 -19.00
C GLU A 476 -21.73 30.24 -20.48
N GLU A 477 -22.09 29.00 -20.84
CA GLU A 477 -22.82 28.62 -22.06
C GLU A 477 -22.73 27.10 -22.21
N GLU A 478 -23.60 26.37 -21.50
CA GLU A 478 -24.12 25.03 -21.86
C GLU A 478 -25.07 24.55 -20.75
N ALA A 479 -26.20 25.24 -20.60
CA ALA A 479 -27.33 24.78 -19.81
C ALA A 479 -28.47 24.46 -20.76
N GLN A 480 -28.40 23.30 -21.43
CA GLN A 480 -29.52 22.66 -22.14
C GLN A 480 -29.10 21.29 -22.67
N LEU A 481 -29.30 20.24 -21.85
CA LEU A 481 -29.61 18.85 -22.20
C LEU A 481 -29.11 17.98 -21.04
N PHE A 482 -30.01 17.47 -20.21
CA PHE A 482 -30.22 16.03 -20.08
C PHE A 482 -31.45 15.78 -19.20
N GLU A 483 -32.38 15.06 -19.80
CA GLU A 483 -33.62 14.56 -19.24
C GLU A 483 -33.36 13.47 -18.18
N ALA A 484 -34.24 13.46 -17.18
CA ALA A 484 -34.82 12.31 -16.49
C ALA A 484 -33.98 11.02 -16.36
N GLU A 485 -33.43 10.79 -15.17
CA GLU A 485 -33.38 9.46 -14.57
C GLU A 485 -34.03 9.51 -13.18
N GLU A 486 -35.09 8.72 -13.03
CA GLU A 486 -35.85 8.48 -11.81
C GLU A 486 -34.96 7.82 -10.74
N GLU A 487 -34.77 8.49 -9.60
CA GLU A 487 -34.35 7.82 -8.38
C GLU A 487 -35.56 7.11 -7.72
N PRO A 488 -35.42 5.86 -7.24
CA PRO A 488 -36.46 5.22 -6.46
C PRO A 488 -36.52 5.81 -5.04
N GLU A 489 -37.68 6.34 -4.68
CA GLU A 489 -38.02 6.72 -3.30
C GLU A 489 -37.85 5.52 -2.36
N LEU A 490 -36.78 5.53 -1.55
CA LEU A 490 -36.65 4.65 -0.40
C LEU A 490 -37.59 5.11 0.72
N ASP A 491 -38.56 4.26 0.99
CA ASP A 491 -39.62 4.37 2.00
C ASP A 491 -39.05 4.66 3.40
N LYS A 492 -39.37 5.84 3.94
CA LYS A 492 -38.94 6.33 5.25
C LYS A 492 -39.64 5.65 6.43
N ASN A 493 -40.42 4.58 6.20
CA ASN A 493 -41.16 3.89 7.24
C ASN A 493 -40.37 2.80 7.99
N ASP A 494 -39.30 2.24 7.41
CA ASP A 494 -38.56 1.14 8.04
C ASP A 494 -37.61 1.59 9.17
N LEU A 495 -37.15 2.85 9.15
CA LEU A 495 -36.27 3.39 10.20
C LEU A 495 -37.00 3.75 11.51
N LYS A 496 -38.34 3.81 11.51
CA LYS A 496 -39.11 4.05 12.73
C LYS A 496 -39.39 2.76 13.51
N GLU A 497 -39.46 1.61 12.86
CA GLU A 497 -39.79 0.34 13.52
C GLU A 497 -38.60 -0.26 14.30
N GLU A 498 -37.36 -0.06 13.83
CA GLU A 498 -36.16 -0.47 14.59
C GLU A 498 -35.91 0.38 15.83
N SER A 499 -36.29 1.66 15.82
CA SER A 499 -36.17 2.54 16.99
C SER A 499 -37.13 2.16 18.12
N ALA A 500 -38.29 1.57 17.78
CA ALA A 500 -39.29 1.12 18.74
C ALA A 500 -38.89 -0.22 19.40
N ARG A 501 -38.19 -1.11 18.67
CA ARG A 501 -37.70 -2.38 19.23
C ARG A 501 -36.58 -2.20 20.27
N LYS A 502 -35.71 -1.19 20.12
CA LYS A 502 -34.66 -0.90 21.10
C LYS A 502 -35.18 -0.33 22.44
N LYS A 503 -36.32 0.36 22.46
CA LYS A 503 -36.89 0.91 23.72
C LYS A 503 -37.61 -0.13 24.59
N ASN A 504 -38.08 -1.24 24.02
CA ASN A 504 -38.76 -2.30 24.79
C ASN A 504 -37.82 -3.34 25.42
N SER A 505 -36.56 -3.42 24.99
CA SER A 505 -35.56 -4.33 25.60
C SER A 505 -35.06 -3.83 26.97
N THR A 506 -34.93 -2.51 27.15
CA THR A 506 -34.44 -1.90 28.39
C THR A 506 -35.45 -1.85 29.56
N ARG A 507 -36.69 -2.33 29.37
CA ARG A 507 -37.73 -2.32 30.42
C ARG A 507 -37.98 -3.69 31.07
N LYS A 508 -37.27 -4.74 30.67
CA LYS A 508 -37.37 -6.11 31.25
C LYS A 508 -36.24 -6.48 32.22
N HIS A 509 -35.31 -5.56 32.49
CA HIS A 509 -34.31 -5.70 33.55
C HIS A 509 -34.40 -4.50 34.50
N LYS A 510 -35.49 -4.47 35.27
CA LYS A 510 -35.58 -3.80 36.56
C LYS A 510 -36.63 -4.51 37.41
#